data_AF-A0A7S4JDK5-F1
#
_entry.id   AF-A0A7S4JDK5-F1
#
_cell.length_a   1.000
_cell.length_b   1.000
_cell.length_c   1.000
_cell.angle_alpha   90.00
_cell.angle_beta   90.00
_cell.angle_gamma   90.00
#
_symmetry.space_group_name_H-M   'P 1'
#
loop_
_entity.id
_entity.type
_entity.pdbx_description
1 polymer ?
#
loop_
_entity_poly.entity_id
_entity_poly.type
_entity_poly.pdbx_seq_one_letter_code
_entity_poly.pdbx_strand_id
1 'polypeptide(L)'
;GPAPGAADGSSGSPKRPRDDGVAAAGPSTTLVDGPHQATVAPVLAKMLMAHQLSGVRWLFGAFGRGGGLLTDEPGLGKTLQVIVLLEALIRAGRVTRALIAAPANLARGW
;
A
#
# COMPACT_ATOMS: atom_id res chain seq x y z
N GLY A 1 53.85 6.84 -38.72
CA GLY A 1 53.76 6.45 -37.30
C GLY A 1 54.70 7.36 -36.54
N PRO A 2 54.27 8.00 -35.44
CA PRO A 2 53.87 7.33 -34.20
C PRO A 2 52.68 8.01 -33.47
N ALA A 3 52.11 7.35 -32.44
CA ALA A 3 51.81 7.94 -31.13
C ALA A 3 51.09 6.93 -30.19
N PRO A 4 51.34 7.01 -28.88
CA PRO A 4 50.90 6.05 -27.85
C PRO A 4 49.63 6.51 -27.11
N GLY A 5 49.00 5.62 -26.35
CA GLY A 5 47.90 6.02 -25.46
C GLY A 5 47.37 4.87 -24.61
N ALA A 6 47.95 4.72 -23.42
CA ALA A 6 47.40 3.94 -22.33
C ALA A 6 46.12 4.60 -21.78
N ALA A 7 45.15 3.80 -21.32
CA ALA A 7 44.34 4.13 -20.15
C ALA A 7 43.48 2.93 -19.73
N ASP A 8 43.58 2.59 -18.46
CA ASP A 8 42.93 1.50 -17.77
C ASP A 8 41.40 1.71 -17.64
N GLY A 9 40.64 0.67 -17.99
CA GLY A 9 39.19 0.65 -17.84
C GLY A 9 38.77 0.31 -16.41
N SER A 10 38.53 1.33 -15.58
CA SER A 10 37.81 1.17 -14.32
C SER A 10 36.30 1.15 -14.56
N SER A 11 35.69 -0.03 -14.47
CA SER A 11 34.24 -0.25 -14.59
C SER A 11 33.55 0.12 -13.27
N GLY A 12 33.11 1.37 -13.13
CA GLY A 12 32.19 1.79 -12.09
C GLY A 12 30.76 1.77 -12.63
N SER A 13 29.95 0.77 -12.25
CA SER A 13 28.52 0.76 -12.56
C SER A 13 27.80 1.93 -11.86
N PRO A 14 26.97 2.74 -12.56
CA PRO A 14 26.23 3.81 -11.92
C PRO A 14 25.14 3.23 -11.01
N LYS A 15 25.24 3.54 -9.71
CA LYS A 15 24.21 3.28 -8.70
C LYS A 15 22.96 4.07 -9.09
N ARG A 16 21.86 3.37 -9.41
CA ARG A 16 20.55 4.00 -9.70
C ARG A 16 20.24 5.01 -8.59
N PRO A 17 19.90 6.27 -8.93
CA PRO A 17 19.36 7.21 -7.96
C PRO A 17 18.17 6.55 -7.25
N ARG A 18 18.17 6.60 -5.92
CA ARG A 18 16.93 6.39 -5.16
C ARG A 18 16.04 7.56 -5.53
N ASP A 19 14.98 7.28 -6.26
CA ASP A 19 13.90 8.24 -6.47
C ASP A 19 13.21 8.46 -5.12
N ASP A 20 13.74 9.38 -4.32
CA ASP A 20 13.08 9.96 -3.14
C ASP A 20 12.02 10.97 -3.59
N GLY A 21 11.24 10.60 -4.60
CA GLY A 21 10.17 11.41 -5.16
C GLY A 21 9.00 11.48 -4.19
N VAL A 22 8.99 12.50 -3.32
CA VAL A 22 7.77 12.90 -2.61
C VAL A 22 6.81 13.47 -3.65
N ALA A 23 5.98 12.59 -4.22
CA ALA A 23 4.78 13.00 -4.93
C ALA A 23 3.96 13.89 -3.98
N ALA A 24 3.69 15.10 -4.43
CA ALA A 24 2.99 16.14 -3.70
C ALA A 24 1.71 15.59 -3.06
N ALA A 25 1.63 15.67 -1.73
CA ALA A 25 0.56 15.11 -0.94
C ALA A 25 -0.71 15.98 -1.09
N GLY A 26 -1.61 15.58 -1.98
CA GLY A 26 -3.01 15.96 -1.87
C GLY A 26 -3.62 15.41 -0.56
N PRO A 27 -4.81 15.86 -0.14
CA PRO A 27 -5.42 15.44 1.13
C PRO A 27 -5.79 13.95 1.17
N SER A 28 -5.75 13.24 0.04
CA SER A 28 -6.10 11.83 -0.08
C SER A 28 -5.45 11.19 -1.30
N THR A 29 -5.23 9.87 -1.24
CA THR A 29 -4.78 9.04 -2.37
C THR A 29 -5.92 8.09 -2.77
N THR A 30 -6.18 7.94 -4.07
CA THR A 30 -7.24 7.04 -4.54
C THR A 30 -6.81 5.58 -4.44
N LEU A 31 -7.61 4.76 -3.76
CA LEU A 31 -7.45 3.31 -3.67
C LEU A 31 -8.14 2.58 -4.82
N VAL A 32 -9.39 2.96 -5.09
CA VAL A 32 -10.25 2.39 -6.14
C VAL A 32 -10.83 3.53 -6.95
N ASP A 33 -10.66 3.48 -8.27
CA ASP A 33 -11.23 4.45 -9.21
C ASP A 33 -12.65 4.02 -9.66
N GLY A 34 -13.48 4.98 -10.10
CA GLY A 34 -14.81 4.73 -10.66
C GLY A 34 -16.00 5.14 -9.77
N PRO A 35 -17.23 4.65 -10.04
CA PRO A 35 -18.46 5.11 -9.38
C PRO A 35 -18.53 4.76 -7.88
N HIS A 36 -17.69 3.82 -7.43
CA HIS A 36 -17.51 3.47 -6.04
C HIS A 36 -16.10 3.82 -5.59
N GLN A 37 -15.75 5.11 -5.74
CA GLN A 37 -14.41 5.58 -5.40
C GLN A 37 -14.15 5.42 -3.89
N ALA A 38 -12.95 4.92 -3.57
CA ALA A 38 -12.43 4.91 -2.20
C ALA A 38 -11.12 5.66 -2.19
N THR A 39 -10.96 6.56 -1.21
CA THR A 39 -9.72 7.29 -0.99
C THR A 39 -9.20 6.99 0.41
N VAL A 40 -7.89 7.13 0.59
CA VAL A 40 -7.19 6.86 1.85
C VAL A 40 -6.24 7.99 2.18
N ALA A 41 -5.86 8.12 3.46
CA ALA A 41 -4.74 8.94 3.87
C ALA A 41 -3.46 8.58 3.07
N PRO A 42 -2.73 9.56 2.51
CA PRO A 42 -1.53 9.29 1.71
C PRO A 42 -0.45 8.50 2.47
N VAL A 43 -0.35 8.70 3.79
CA VAL A 43 0.58 7.94 4.64
C VAL A 43 0.27 6.44 4.63
N LEU A 44 -1.01 6.06 4.72
CA LEU A 44 -1.43 4.67 4.68
C LEU A 44 -1.23 4.07 3.28
N ALA A 45 -1.53 4.83 2.23
CA ALA A 45 -1.27 4.38 0.85
C ALA A 45 0.22 4.06 0.63
N LYS A 46 1.13 4.87 1.18
CA LYS A 46 2.59 4.68 1.07
C LYS A 46 3.11 3.49 1.87
N MET A 47 2.39 3.03 2.88
CA MET A 47 2.78 1.87 3.70
C MET A 47 2.43 0.53 3.04
N LEU A 48 1.53 0.52 2.03
CA LEU A 48 1.09 -0.71 1.39
C LEU A 48 2.10 -1.22 0.37
N MET A 49 2.40 -2.51 0.46
CA MET A 49 3.01 -3.25 -0.63
C MET A 49 1.99 -3.52 -1.74
N ALA A 50 2.45 -3.81 -2.96
CA ALA A 50 1.58 -4.01 -4.12
C ALA A 50 0.53 -5.11 -3.91
N HIS A 51 0.89 -6.23 -3.28
CA HIS A 51 -0.06 -7.31 -2.98
C HIS A 51 -1.10 -6.89 -1.94
N GLN A 52 -0.70 -6.08 -0.95
CA GLN A 52 -1.61 -5.56 0.07
C GLN A 52 -2.62 -4.58 -0.54
N LEU A 53 -2.18 -3.71 -1.45
CA LEU A 53 -3.07 -2.82 -2.19
C LEU A 53 -4.11 -3.59 -3.01
N SER A 54 -3.70 -4.67 -3.68
CA SER A 54 -4.61 -5.56 -4.38
C SER A 54 -5.63 -6.21 -3.44
N GLY A 55 -5.19 -6.67 -2.26
CA GLY A 55 -6.07 -7.22 -1.23
C GLY A 55 -7.09 -6.21 -0.70
N VAL A 56 -6.67 -4.96 -0.44
CA VAL A 56 -7.58 -3.86 -0.05
C VAL A 56 -8.62 -3.59 -1.12
N ARG A 57 -8.20 -3.49 -2.40
CA ARG A 57 -9.12 -3.27 -3.53
C ARG A 57 -10.13 -4.40 -3.67
N TRP A 58 -9.69 -5.64 -3.51
CA TRP A 58 -10.56 -6.80 -3.53
C TRP A 58 -11.57 -6.76 -2.37
N LEU A 59 -11.12 -6.48 -1.15
CA LEU A 59 -11.98 -6.37 0.04
C LEU A 59 -13.02 -5.26 -0.09
N PHE A 60 -12.64 -4.11 -0.66
CA PHE A 60 -13.56 -3.01 -0.90
C PHE A 60 -14.69 -3.43 -1.85
N GLY A 61 -14.37 -4.16 -2.93
CA GLY A 61 -15.38 -4.75 -3.80
C GLY A 61 -16.23 -5.81 -3.10
N ALA A 62 -15.62 -6.63 -2.23
CA ALA A 62 -16.31 -7.67 -1.48
C ALA A 62 -17.28 -7.10 -0.43
N PHE A 63 -16.97 -5.95 0.17
CA PHE A 63 -17.85 -5.24 1.10
C PHE A 63 -19.25 -4.99 0.50
N GLY A 64 -19.31 -4.53 -0.75
CA GLY A 64 -20.57 -4.32 -1.48
C GLY A 64 -21.37 -5.61 -1.76
N ARG A 65 -20.77 -6.79 -1.54
CA ARG A 65 -21.38 -8.11 -1.75
C ARG A 65 -21.63 -8.89 -0.47
N GLY A 66 -21.49 -8.25 0.70
CA GLY A 66 -21.71 -8.88 2.01
C GLY A 66 -20.45 -9.38 2.72
N GLY A 67 -19.26 -9.12 2.18
CA GLY A 67 -17.97 -9.41 2.81
C GLY A 67 -17.07 -10.37 2.02
N GLY A 68 -15.92 -10.70 2.59
CA GLY A 68 -14.93 -11.58 1.98
C GLY A 68 -13.93 -12.13 2.99
N LEU A 69 -13.26 -13.23 2.64
CA LEU A 69 -12.23 -13.87 3.44
C LEU A 69 -10.84 -13.55 2.89
N LEU A 70 -9.99 -12.91 3.70
CA LEU A 70 -8.61 -12.62 3.33
C LEU A 70 -7.70 -13.78 3.77
N THR A 71 -7.47 -14.73 2.86
CA THR A 71 -6.67 -15.94 3.12
C THR A 71 -5.21 -15.79 2.66
N ASP A 72 -4.60 -14.62 2.85
CA ASP A 72 -3.19 -14.45 2.53
C ASP A 72 -2.31 -15.28 3.49
N GLU A 73 -1.08 -15.58 3.05
CA GLU A 73 -0.06 -16.20 3.88
C GLU A 73 0.15 -15.42 5.21
N PRO A 74 0.38 -16.11 6.35
CA PRO A 74 0.76 -15.46 7.60
C PRO A 74 1.96 -14.52 7.41
N GLY A 75 1.93 -13.35 8.06
CA GLY A 75 3.01 -12.36 7.95
C GLY A 75 2.88 -11.34 6.80
N LEU A 76 1.96 -11.50 5.84
CA LEU A 76 1.78 -10.57 4.71
C LEU A 76 1.13 -9.21 5.06
N GLY A 77 0.92 -8.92 6.35
CA GLY A 77 0.38 -7.63 6.80
C GLY A 77 -1.12 -7.45 6.59
N LYS A 78 -1.92 -8.51 6.79
CA LYS A 78 -3.40 -8.47 6.71
C LYS A 78 -4.03 -7.41 7.62
N THR A 79 -3.45 -7.16 8.80
CA THR A 79 -3.88 -6.09 9.71
C THR A 79 -3.86 -4.72 9.04
N LEU A 80 -2.75 -4.38 8.36
CA LEU A 80 -2.64 -3.11 7.65
C LEU A 80 -3.68 -3.01 6.52
N GLN A 81 -3.92 -4.09 5.79
CA GLN A 81 -4.96 -4.12 4.76
C GLN A 81 -6.35 -3.81 5.33
N VAL A 82 -6.70 -4.40 6.48
CA VAL A 82 -7.98 -4.14 7.16
C VAL A 82 -8.06 -2.69 7.67
N ILE A 83 -6.97 -2.15 8.25
CA ILE A 83 -6.92 -0.76 8.70
C ILE A 83 -7.17 0.20 7.52
N VAL A 84 -6.50 0.00 6.40
CA VAL A 84 -6.69 0.81 5.20
C VAL A 84 -8.13 0.71 4.68
N LEU A 85 -8.69 -0.49 4.64
CA LEU A 85 -10.08 -0.68 4.22
C LEU A 85 -11.04 0.09 5.11
N LEU A 86 -10.92 -0.04 6.44
CA LEU A 86 -11.78 0.65 7.40
C LEU A 86 -11.66 2.16 7.27
N GLU A 87 -10.44 2.67 7.14
CA GLU A 87 -10.19 4.09 6.95
C GLU A 87 -10.89 4.62 5.67
N ALA A 88 -10.75 3.90 4.56
CA ALA A 88 -11.40 4.26 3.30
C ALA A 88 -12.94 4.23 3.41
N LEU A 89 -13.51 3.23 4.09
CA LEU A 89 -14.96 3.11 4.30
C LEU A 89 -15.51 4.22 5.20
N ILE A 90 -14.78 4.57 6.27
CA ILE A 90 -15.15 5.65 7.19
C ILE A 90 -15.08 7.00 6.46
N ARG A 91 -13.99 7.25 5.72
CA ARG A 91 -13.79 8.48 4.94
C ARG A 91 -14.85 8.66 3.86
N ALA A 92 -15.26 7.56 3.21
CA ALA A 92 -16.35 7.55 2.24
C ALA A 92 -17.76 7.62 2.87
N GLY A 93 -17.87 7.69 4.20
CA GLY A 93 -19.16 7.72 4.91
C GLY A 93 -19.98 6.43 4.77
N ARG A 94 -19.36 5.31 4.41
CA ARG A 94 -20.02 4.00 4.22
C ARG A 94 -20.23 3.27 5.53
N VAL A 95 -19.36 3.51 6.52
CA VAL A 95 -19.45 2.95 7.87
C VAL A 95 -19.11 4.02 8.89
N THR A 96 -19.77 3.99 10.05
CA THR A 96 -19.49 4.89 11.17
C THR A 96 -18.91 4.17 12.38
N ARG A 97 -19.00 2.84 12.40
CA ARG A 97 -18.51 1.97 13.47
C ARG A 97 -17.96 0.68 12.87
N ALA A 98 -16.92 0.14 13.49
CA ALA A 98 -16.34 -1.16 13.15
C ALA A 98 -16.08 -1.94 14.45
N LEU A 99 -16.25 -3.26 14.41
CA LEU A 99 -15.91 -4.17 15.50
C LEU A 99 -14.78 -5.07 15.03
N ILE A 100 -13.68 -5.09 15.78
CA ILE A 100 -12.53 -5.97 15.52
C ILE A 100 -12.54 -7.02 16.61
N ALA A 101 -12.75 -8.28 16.22
CA ALA A 101 -12.64 -9.43 17.11
C ALA A 101 -11.29 -10.11 16.84
N ALA A 102 -10.45 -10.17 17.87
CA ALA A 102 -9.15 -10.83 17.82
C ALA A 102 -8.88 -11.57 19.14
N PRO A 103 -8.04 -12.63 19.13
CA PRO A 103 -7.51 -13.22 20.36
C PRO A 103 -6.92 -12.16 21.31
N ALA A 104 -7.08 -12.34 22.62
CA ALA A 104 -6.72 -11.31 23.62
C ALA A 104 -5.24 -10.88 23.58
N ASN A 105 -4.34 -11.79 23.21
CA ASN A 105 -2.92 -11.49 23.02
C ASN A 105 -2.63 -10.62 21.79
N LEU A 106 -3.50 -10.67 20.77
CA LEU A 106 -3.39 -9.84 19.57
C LEU A 106 -4.12 -8.51 19.71
N ALA A 107 -5.14 -8.42 20.57
CA ALA A 107 -5.96 -7.22 20.74
C ALA A 107 -5.15 -5.96 21.11
N ARG A 108 -4.01 -6.09 21.81
CA ARG A 108 -3.12 -4.96 22.12
C ARG A 108 -2.33 -4.44 20.92
N GLY A 109 -2.11 -5.27 19.91
CA GLY A 109 -1.36 -4.89 18.71
C GLY A 109 -2.24 -4.31 17.59
N TRP A 110 -3.55 -4.29 17.80
CA TRP A 110 -4.52 -3.57 16.97
C TRP A 110 -4.78 -2.20 17.56
#